data_AF-H3KFU2-F1
#
_entry.id   AF-H3KFU2-F1
#
_cell.length_a   1.000
_cell.length_b   1.000
_cell.length_c   1.000
_cell.angle_alpha   90.00
_cell.angle_beta   90.00
_cell.angle_gamma   90.00
#
_symmetry.space_group_name_H-M   'P 1'
#
loop_
_entity.id
_entity.type
_entity.pdbx_description
1 polymer ?
#
loop_
_entity_poly.entity_id
_entity_poly.type
_entity_poly.pdbx_seq_one_letter_code
_entity_poly.pdbx_strand_id
1 'polypeptide(L)'
;MTDIVEEPVAERVNLLDYDLEGLTAWCASHGEKAFRATQLARWLHRHVEGDFDRMTNLAKSFRAKLHALAKVEAPRVITEKISGDGTRKWLFDVGGGNAVESVFIPEDDRGTLCISTQAGCAMGCLFCSTGKQGFNRNLSTAEIVGQLWHAERELREAAGVTDPNDRIISNVVLMGMG
;
A
#
# COMPACT_ATOMS: atom_id res chain seq x y z
N MET A 1 11.97 -13.87 -40.81
CA MET A 1 11.07 -13.96 -39.65
C MET A 1 11.97 -13.71 -38.47
N THR A 2 12.13 -12.45 -38.09
CA THR A 2 13.08 -12.03 -37.05
C THR A 2 12.44 -12.35 -35.71
N ASP A 3 13.04 -13.30 -34.99
CA ASP A 3 12.65 -13.63 -33.64
C ASP A 3 12.85 -12.40 -32.75
N ILE A 4 11.75 -11.84 -32.26
CA ILE A 4 11.77 -10.84 -31.21
C ILE A 4 12.09 -11.60 -29.93
N VAL A 5 13.33 -11.51 -29.50
CA VAL A 5 13.73 -11.94 -28.15
C VAL A 5 13.12 -10.91 -27.20
N GLU A 6 12.02 -11.27 -26.52
CA GLU A 6 11.55 -10.50 -25.37
C GLU A 6 12.64 -10.56 -24.30
N GLU A 7 13.37 -9.45 -24.11
CA GLU A 7 14.27 -9.31 -22.98
C GLU A 7 13.44 -9.33 -21.69
N PRO A 8 13.87 -10.05 -20.64
CA PRO A 8 13.16 -10.05 -19.37
C PRO A 8 13.18 -8.63 -18.81
N VAL A 9 12.00 -8.02 -18.72
CA VAL A 9 11.85 -6.71 -18.07
C VAL A 9 12.28 -6.89 -16.62
N ALA A 10 13.35 -6.20 -16.22
CA ALA A 10 13.79 -6.20 -14.83
C ALA A 10 12.60 -5.86 -13.92
N GLU A 11 12.36 -6.70 -12.91
CA GLU A 11 11.22 -6.53 -12.03
C GLU A 11 11.31 -5.20 -11.28
N ARG A 12 10.33 -4.32 -11.49
CA ARG A 12 10.27 -3.00 -10.84
C ARG A 12 10.06 -3.17 -9.34
N VAL A 13 10.87 -2.50 -8.53
CA VAL A 13 10.73 -2.54 -7.06
C VAL A 13 9.47 -1.80 -6.63
N ASN A 14 8.77 -2.33 -5.62
CA ASN A 14 7.64 -1.61 -5.04
C ASN A 14 8.14 -0.66 -3.95
N LEU A 15 7.96 0.65 -4.14
CA LEU A 15 8.45 1.65 -3.18
C LEU A 15 7.71 1.61 -1.83
N LEU A 16 6.54 0.95 -1.77
CA LEU A 16 5.83 0.72 -0.51
C LEU A 16 6.52 -0.31 0.41
N ASP A 17 7.53 -1.05 -0.07
CA ASP A 17 8.32 -1.95 0.76
C ASP A 17 9.41 -1.23 1.57
N TYR A 18 9.68 0.04 1.26
CA TYR A 18 10.76 0.80 1.89
C TYR A 18 10.24 1.82 2.91
N ASP A 19 10.92 1.89 4.04
CA ASP A 19 10.86 3.05 4.92
C ASP A 19 11.75 4.18 4.40
N LEU A 20 11.90 5.28 5.17
CA LEU A 20 12.71 6.41 4.74
C LEU A 20 14.20 6.04 4.56
N GLU A 21 14.73 5.13 5.39
CA GLU A 21 16.11 4.67 5.27
C GLU A 21 16.29 3.84 4.00
N GLY A 22 15.39 2.90 3.74
CA GLY A 22 15.33 2.10 2.52
C GLY A 22 15.19 2.96 1.26
N LEU A 23 14.31 3.96 1.26
CA LEU A 23 14.17 4.91 0.16
C LEU A 23 15.45 5.74 -0.04
N THR A 24 16.14 6.10 1.04
CA THR A 24 17.41 6.84 0.97
C THR A 24 18.50 5.99 0.35
N ALA A 25 18.64 4.74 0.79
CA ALA A 25 19.57 3.77 0.22
C ALA A 25 19.27 3.49 -1.25
N TRP A 26 18.00 3.31 -1.60
CA TRP A 26 17.56 3.09 -2.99
C TRP A 26 17.84 4.32 -3.86
N CYS A 27 17.58 5.54 -3.38
CA CYS A 27 17.94 6.75 -4.13
C CYS A 27 19.45 6.84 -4.36
N ALA A 28 20.25 6.57 -3.33
CA ALA A 28 21.71 6.62 -3.41
C ALA A 28 22.28 5.61 -4.41
N SER A 29 21.77 4.37 -4.44
CA SER A 29 22.21 3.35 -5.39
C SER A 29 21.89 3.70 -6.85
N HIS A 30 20.96 4.61 -7.09
CA HIS A 30 20.59 5.12 -8.43
C HIS A 30 21.13 6.53 -8.71
N GLY A 31 22.12 6.98 -7.93
CA GLY A 31 22.82 8.25 -8.13
C GLY A 31 22.00 9.49 -7.77
N GLU A 32 20.96 9.34 -6.94
CA GLU A 32 20.14 10.45 -6.46
C GLU A 32 20.56 10.89 -5.06
N LYS A 33 20.33 12.17 -4.76
CA LYS A 33 20.66 12.75 -3.44
C LYS A 33 19.60 12.37 -2.40
N ALA A 34 20.01 12.27 -1.13
CA ALA A 34 19.14 11.86 -0.02
C ALA A 34 17.82 12.63 0.09
N PHE A 35 17.79 13.92 -0.22
CA PHE A 35 16.54 14.71 -0.17
C PHE A 35 15.46 14.20 -1.14
N ARG A 36 15.82 13.47 -2.21
CA ARG A 36 14.86 12.83 -3.12
C ARG A 36 14.05 11.75 -2.43
N ALA A 37 14.66 11.00 -1.51
CA ALA A 37 13.94 10.03 -0.70
C ALA A 37 12.89 10.71 0.19
N THR A 38 13.21 11.86 0.79
CA THR A 38 12.24 12.64 1.56
C THR A 38 11.09 13.17 0.71
N GLN A 39 11.37 13.61 -0.53
CA GLN A 39 10.32 14.03 -1.46
C GLN A 39 9.43 12.85 -1.86
N LEU A 40 10.03 11.70 -2.19
CA LEU A 40 9.29 10.48 -2.49
C LEU A 40 8.41 10.05 -1.33
N ALA A 41 8.96 9.91 -0.12
CA ALA A 41 8.20 9.49 1.06
C ALA A 41 6.98 10.41 1.30
N ARG A 42 7.11 11.72 1.05
CA ARG A 42 5.99 12.66 1.14
C ARG A 42 4.94 12.39 0.06
N TRP A 43 5.33 12.19 -1.20
CA TRP A 43 4.38 11.84 -2.26
C TRP A 43 3.66 10.52 -1.98
N LEU A 44 4.43 9.50 -1.57
CA LEU A 44 3.90 8.16 -1.29
C LEU A 44 2.90 8.18 -0.14
N HIS A 45 3.21 8.79 1.00
CA HIS A 45 2.42 8.60 2.22
C HIS A 45 1.58 9.82 2.64
N ARG A 46 1.98 11.04 2.28
CA ARG A 46 1.23 12.24 2.63
C ARG A 46 0.26 12.64 1.52
N HIS A 47 0.70 12.56 0.27
CA HIS A 47 -0.18 12.79 -0.89
C HIS A 47 -0.91 11.52 -1.32
N VAL A 48 -0.47 10.34 -0.88
CA VAL A 48 -1.03 9.04 -1.28
C VAL A 48 -1.03 8.89 -2.81
N GLU A 49 0.08 9.31 -3.43
CA GLU A 49 0.22 9.40 -4.89
C GLU A 49 1.13 8.27 -5.40
N GLY A 50 0.63 7.54 -6.39
CA GLY A 50 1.32 6.42 -7.03
C GLY A 50 1.76 6.72 -8.47
N ASP A 51 1.22 7.77 -9.08
CA ASP A 51 1.60 8.24 -10.41
C ASP A 51 2.81 9.18 -10.30
N PHE A 52 3.97 8.70 -10.78
CA PHE A 52 5.19 9.48 -10.78
C PHE A 52 5.06 10.77 -11.61
N ASP A 53 4.18 10.85 -12.60
CA ASP A 53 4.01 12.05 -13.42
C ASP A 53 3.36 13.20 -12.64
N ARG A 54 2.55 12.88 -11.62
CA ARG A 54 1.92 13.84 -10.72
C ARG A 54 2.87 14.39 -9.65
N MET A 55 4.05 13.79 -9.49
CA MET A 55 5.07 14.24 -8.55
C MET A 55 5.85 15.45 -9.10
N THR A 56 5.16 16.59 -9.27
CA THR A 56 5.62 17.75 -10.06
C THR A 56 6.91 18.42 -9.57
N ASN A 57 7.26 18.25 -8.29
CA ASN A 57 8.50 18.77 -7.70
C ASN A 57 9.71 17.81 -7.84
N LEU A 58 9.52 16.66 -8.51
CA LEU A 58 10.59 15.75 -8.91
C LEU A 58 11.09 16.10 -10.32
N ALA A 59 12.41 16.10 -10.49
CA ALA A 59 13.02 16.35 -11.79
C ALA A 59 12.54 15.31 -12.83
N LYS A 60 12.37 15.73 -14.08
CA LYS A 60 11.93 14.85 -15.18
C LYS A 60 12.83 13.62 -15.33
N SER A 61 14.15 13.80 -15.18
CA SER A 61 15.12 12.71 -15.21
C SER A 61 14.90 11.69 -14.10
N PHE A 62 14.51 12.13 -12.91
CA PHE A 62 14.23 11.25 -11.79
C PHE A 62 12.90 10.51 -11.97
N ARG A 63 11.85 11.19 -12.44
CA ARG A 63 10.58 10.55 -12.81
C ARG A 63 10.76 9.46 -13.86
N ALA A 64 11.60 9.69 -14.87
CA ALA A 64 11.94 8.68 -15.86
C ALA A 64 12.61 7.43 -15.24
N LYS A 65 13.53 7.61 -14.28
CA LYS A 65 14.13 6.49 -13.53
C LYS A 65 13.08 5.72 -12.72
N LEU A 66 12.17 6.44 -12.05
CA LEU A 66 11.11 5.82 -11.25
C LEU A 66 10.21 4.96 -12.12
N HIS A 67 9.76 5.46 -13.28
CA HIS A 67 8.95 4.67 -14.23
C HIS A 67 9.66 3.39 -14.70
N ALA A 68 10.98 3.48 -14.95
CA ALA A 68 11.77 2.34 -15.41
C ALA A 68 12.05 1.29 -14.33
N LEU A 69 12.24 1.72 -13.08
CA LEU A 69 12.84 0.87 -12.03
C LEU A 69 11.91 0.58 -10.86
N ALA A 70 10.84 1.34 -10.71
CA ALA A 70 10.00 1.33 -9.52
C ALA A 70 8.51 1.33 -9.87
N LYS A 71 7.71 0.97 -8.88
CA LYS A 71 6.25 1.02 -8.90
C LYS A 71 5.73 1.38 -7.51
N VAL A 72 4.47 1.82 -7.45
CA VAL A 72 3.75 2.08 -6.20
C VAL A 72 2.45 1.29 -6.30
N GLU A 73 2.45 0.08 -5.76
CA GLU A 73 1.34 -0.85 -5.92
C GLU A 73 0.89 -1.38 -4.57
N ALA A 74 -0.32 -1.01 -4.15
CA ALA A 74 -1.00 -1.69 -3.06
C ALA A 74 -1.53 -3.06 -3.52
N PRO A 75 -1.82 -3.99 -2.59
CA PRO A 75 -2.52 -5.22 -2.90
C PRO A 75 -3.79 -4.97 -3.71
N ARG A 76 -4.09 -5.86 -4.67
CA ARG A 76 -5.27 -5.72 -5.53
C ARG A 76 -6.53 -6.00 -4.71
N VAL A 77 -7.56 -5.15 -4.86
CA VAL A 77 -8.88 -5.44 -4.27
C VAL A 77 -9.58 -6.55 -5.06
N ILE A 78 -9.99 -7.61 -4.37
CA ILE A 78 -10.86 -8.67 -4.88
C ILE A 78 -12.32 -8.23 -4.75
N THR A 79 -12.71 -7.78 -3.56
CA THR A 79 -14.06 -7.27 -3.29
C THR A 79 -14.03 -6.13 -2.30
N GLU A 80 -15.02 -5.26 -2.42
CA GLU A 80 -15.30 -4.19 -1.49
C GLU A 80 -16.76 -4.28 -1.03
N LYS A 81 -17.02 -3.99 0.25
CA LYS A 81 -18.37 -3.86 0.80
C LYS A 81 -18.47 -2.61 1.65
N ILE A 82 -19.53 -1.85 1.45
CA ILE A 82 -19.87 -0.67 2.25
C ILE A 82 -21.15 -0.99 3.04
N SER A 83 -21.08 -0.83 4.35
CA SER A 83 -22.20 -0.96 5.28
C SER A 83 -23.02 0.33 5.33
N GLY A 84 -24.27 0.26 5.78
CA GLY A 84 -25.15 1.42 5.93
C GLY A 84 -24.69 2.43 6.99
N ASP A 85 -23.82 2.02 7.92
CA ASP A 85 -23.16 2.88 8.90
C ASP A 85 -21.86 3.53 8.38
N GLY A 86 -21.52 3.31 7.11
CA GLY A 86 -20.29 3.82 6.48
C GLY A 86 -19.07 2.92 6.67
N THR A 87 -19.15 1.84 7.45
CA THR A 87 -18.06 0.85 7.55
C THR A 87 -17.72 0.31 6.18
N ARG A 88 -16.45 0.36 5.80
CA ARG A 88 -15.96 -0.13 4.50
C ARG A 88 -14.98 -1.28 4.71
N LYS A 89 -15.26 -2.41 4.05
CA LYS A 89 -14.45 -3.63 4.15
C LYS A 89 -13.88 -3.97 2.79
N TRP A 90 -12.57 -4.14 2.72
CA TRP A 90 -11.85 -4.62 1.55
C TRP A 90 -11.32 -6.03 1.77
N LEU A 91 -11.39 -6.85 0.73
CA LEU A 91 -10.67 -8.11 0.61
C LEU A 91 -9.57 -7.92 -0.42
N PHE A 92 -8.32 -8.04 0.00
CA PHE A 92 -7.14 -7.85 -0.83
C PHE A 92 -6.54 -9.19 -1.26
N ASP A 93 -6.18 -9.30 -2.54
CA ASP A 93 -5.35 -10.36 -3.08
C ASP A 93 -3.89 -10.10 -2.69
N VAL A 94 -3.30 -11.06 -1.99
CA VAL A 94 -1.89 -11.04 -1.60
C VAL A 94 -1.13 -12.19 -2.29
N GLY A 95 -1.67 -12.75 -3.36
CA GLY A 95 -0.99 -13.77 -4.16
C GLY A 95 -0.89 -15.15 -3.50
N GLY A 96 -0.49 -16.14 -4.31
CA GLY A 96 -0.46 -17.54 -3.89
C GLY A 96 -1.84 -18.11 -3.53
N GLY A 97 -2.92 -17.50 -4.02
CA GLY A 97 -4.30 -17.85 -3.67
C GLY A 97 -4.74 -17.34 -2.29
N ASN A 98 -3.94 -16.52 -1.63
CA ASN A 98 -4.27 -15.93 -0.33
C ASN A 98 -4.96 -14.59 -0.47
N ALA A 99 -5.83 -14.28 0.50
CA ALA A 99 -6.44 -12.98 0.63
C ALA A 99 -6.43 -12.51 2.09
N VAL A 100 -6.43 -11.19 2.29
CA VAL A 100 -6.52 -10.57 3.61
C VAL A 100 -7.57 -9.48 3.66
N GLU A 101 -8.08 -9.20 4.85
CA GLU A 101 -9.11 -8.19 5.06
C GLU A 101 -8.54 -6.90 5.66
N SER A 102 -9.09 -5.77 5.24
CA SER A 102 -8.95 -4.50 5.96
C SER A 102 -10.31 -3.85 6.12
N VAL A 103 -10.52 -3.18 7.26
CA VAL A 103 -11.81 -2.59 7.62
C VAL A 103 -11.61 -1.16 8.07
N PHE A 104 -12.21 -0.22 7.35
CA PHE A 104 -12.35 1.16 7.80
C PHE A 104 -13.66 1.33 8.56
N ILE A 105 -13.55 1.91 9.76
CA ILE A 105 -14.65 2.16 10.68
C ILE A 105 -14.72 3.68 10.89
N PRO A 106 -15.70 4.36 10.28
CA PRO A 106 -15.92 5.78 10.52
C PRO A 106 -16.60 6.01 11.88
N GLU A 107 -16.19 7.07 12.55
CA GLU A 107 -16.82 7.62 13.75
C GLU A 107 -16.91 9.15 13.61
N ASP A 108 -17.63 9.81 14.51
CA ASP A 108 -17.89 11.26 14.40
C ASP A 108 -16.60 12.11 14.40
N ASP A 109 -15.57 11.67 15.14
CA ASP A 109 -14.33 12.43 15.35
C ASP A 109 -13.06 11.74 14.84
N ARG A 110 -13.18 10.50 14.33
CA ARG A 110 -12.04 9.70 13.89
C ARG A 110 -12.41 8.67 12.84
N GLY A 111 -11.40 8.26 12.07
CA GLY A 111 -11.48 7.12 11.18
C GLY A 111 -10.46 6.06 11.59
N THR A 112 -10.93 4.87 11.95
CA THR A 112 -10.07 3.76 12.35
C THR A 112 -9.93 2.75 11.21
N LEU A 113 -8.69 2.46 10.81
CA LEU A 113 -8.39 1.38 9.88
C LEU A 113 -7.82 0.16 10.62
N CYS A 114 -8.52 -0.95 10.52
CA CYS A 114 -8.04 -2.26 10.92
C CYS A 114 -7.29 -2.91 9.76
N ILE A 115 -6.02 -3.28 9.97
CA ILE A 115 -5.18 -3.92 8.95
C ILE A 115 -4.70 -5.31 9.40
N SER A 116 -4.48 -6.16 8.41
CA SER A 116 -3.92 -7.51 8.56
C SER A 116 -2.39 -7.50 8.47
N THR A 117 -1.75 -8.46 9.13
CA THR A 117 -0.29 -8.65 9.15
C THR A 117 0.14 -10.02 8.62
N GLN A 118 -0.78 -10.97 8.52
CA GLN A 118 -0.53 -12.31 8.00
C GLN A 118 -1.69 -12.79 7.11
N ALA A 119 -1.37 -13.70 6.18
CA ALA A 119 -2.37 -14.51 5.50
C ALA A 119 -2.65 -15.75 6.35
N GLY A 120 -3.80 -15.75 7.02
CA GLY A 120 -4.11 -16.73 8.06
C GLY A 120 -3.45 -16.39 9.41
N CYS A 121 -3.53 -17.30 10.38
CA CYS A 121 -2.97 -17.11 11.73
C CYS A 121 -2.59 -18.47 12.35
N ALA A 122 -1.40 -18.55 12.95
CA ALA A 122 -0.88 -19.79 13.54
C ALA A 122 -1.42 -20.08 14.96
N MET A 123 -2.06 -19.09 15.60
CA MET A 123 -2.42 -19.18 17.03
C MET A 123 -3.58 -20.14 17.32
N GLY A 124 -4.42 -20.44 16.33
CA GLY A 124 -5.50 -21.44 16.48
C GLY A 124 -6.60 -21.06 17.49
N CYS A 125 -6.80 -19.77 17.78
CA CYS A 125 -7.84 -19.32 18.71
C CYS A 125 -9.23 -19.80 18.25
N LEU A 126 -9.93 -20.57 19.09
CA LEU A 126 -11.17 -21.28 18.73
C LEU A 126 -12.34 -20.37 18.30
N PHE A 127 -12.35 -19.13 18.80
CA PHE A 127 -13.37 -18.12 18.48
C PHE A 127 -13.02 -17.30 17.22
N CYS A 128 -11.79 -17.40 16.71
CA CYS A 128 -11.31 -16.59 15.59
C CYS A 128 -11.49 -17.34 14.27
N SER A 129 -12.16 -16.72 13.29
CA SER A 129 -12.32 -17.31 11.97
C SER A 129 -10.96 -17.51 11.27
N THR A 130 -10.05 -16.53 11.37
CA THR A 130 -8.68 -16.61 10.87
C THR A 130 -7.89 -17.74 11.53
N GLY A 131 -8.07 -17.96 12.84
CA GLY A 131 -7.44 -19.06 13.57
C GLY A 131 -7.84 -20.44 13.06
N LYS A 132 -9.05 -20.60 12.53
CA LYS A 132 -9.53 -21.86 11.92
C LYS A 132 -8.97 -22.11 10.53
N GLN A 133 -8.53 -21.06 9.82
CA GLN A 133 -7.93 -21.18 8.48
C GLN A 133 -6.50 -21.72 8.53
N GLY A 134 -5.85 -21.63 9.69
CA GLY A 134 -4.44 -21.92 9.85
C GLY A 134 -3.56 -20.79 9.31
N PHE A 135 -2.24 -20.99 9.35
CA PHE A 135 -1.25 -20.02 8.87
C PHE A 135 -0.77 -20.37 7.47
N ASN A 136 -0.60 -19.36 6.62
CA ASN A 136 0.06 -19.51 5.32
C ASN A 136 1.41 -18.80 5.31
N ARG A 137 1.41 -17.46 5.43
CA ARG A 137 2.64 -16.65 5.40
C ARG A 137 2.46 -15.28 6.06
N ASN A 138 3.58 -14.65 6.39
CA ASN A 138 3.62 -13.23 6.74
C ASN A 138 3.41 -12.38 5.49
N LEU A 139 2.81 -11.21 5.67
CA LEU A 139 2.71 -10.18 4.63
C LEU A 139 4.04 -9.42 4.46
N SER A 140 4.32 -8.94 3.26
CA SER A 140 5.41 -7.99 3.03
C SER A 140 5.08 -6.60 3.59
N THR A 141 6.07 -5.72 3.69
CA THR A 141 5.85 -4.33 4.10
C THR A 141 4.86 -3.63 3.17
N ALA A 142 5.02 -3.78 1.85
CA ALA A 142 4.10 -3.23 0.86
C ALA A 142 2.68 -3.79 0.99
N GLU A 143 2.51 -5.04 1.41
CA GLU A 143 1.18 -5.63 1.61
C GLU A 143 0.51 -5.11 2.89
N ILE A 144 1.27 -4.83 3.95
CA ILE A 144 0.74 -4.24 5.18
C ILE A 144 0.40 -2.76 4.97
N VAL A 145 1.39 -1.96 4.54
CA VAL A 145 1.21 -0.51 4.32
C VAL A 145 0.29 -0.24 3.14
N GLY A 146 0.26 -1.13 2.15
CA GLY A 146 -0.63 -1.03 0.98
C GLY A 146 -2.11 -1.07 1.34
N GLN A 147 -2.50 -1.76 2.42
CA GLN A 147 -3.89 -1.72 2.91
C GLN A 147 -4.29 -0.30 3.32
N LEU A 148 -3.42 0.37 4.10
CA LEU A 148 -3.61 1.77 4.49
C LEU A 148 -3.56 2.71 3.30
N TRP A 149 -2.58 2.52 2.42
CA TRP A 149 -2.39 3.37 1.25
C TRP A 149 -3.60 3.34 0.32
N HIS A 150 -4.11 2.13 0.03
CA HIS A 150 -5.31 1.96 -0.77
C HIS A 150 -6.53 2.58 -0.10
N ALA A 151 -6.78 2.26 1.17
CA ALA A 151 -7.93 2.76 1.92
C ALA A 151 -7.94 4.29 1.99
N GLU A 152 -6.81 4.93 2.36
CA GLU A 152 -6.72 6.39 2.44
C GLU A 152 -6.95 7.05 1.07
N ARG A 153 -6.38 6.50 0.00
CA ARG A 153 -6.57 7.04 -1.36
C ARG A 153 -8.03 7.04 -1.76
N GLU A 154 -8.68 5.88 -1.63
CA GLU A 154 -10.07 5.68 -2.01
C GLU A 154 -11.04 6.51 -1.16
N LEU A 155 -10.77 6.62 0.14
CA LEU A 155 -11.59 7.43 1.05
C LEU A 155 -11.44 8.91 0.73
N ARG A 156 -10.21 9.39 0.46
CA ARG A 156 -9.96 10.79 0.07
C ARG A 156 -10.69 11.15 -1.20
N GLU A 157 -10.62 10.28 -2.20
CA GLU A 157 -11.34 10.45 -3.46
C GLU A 157 -12.85 10.53 -3.23
N ALA A 158 -13.42 9.59 -2.47
CA ALA A 158 -14.86 9.56 -2.17
C ALA A 158 -15.34 10.80 -1.38
N ALA A 159 -14.51 11.34 -0.49
CA ALA A 159 -14.82 12.52 0.32
C ALA A 159 -14.42 13.85 -0.36
N GLY A 160 -13.76 13.81 -1.52
CA GLY A 160 -13.25 15.01 -2.20
C GLY A 160 -12.11 15.73 -1.44
N VAL A 161 -11.37 15.01 -0.60
CA VAL A 161 -10.27 15.57 0.19
C VAL A 161 -9.03 15.72 -0.68
N THR A 162 -8.60 16.96 -0.91
CA THR A 162 -7.42 17.29 -1.73
C THR A 162 -6.24 17.82 -0.95
N ASP A 163 -6.45 18.33 0.27
CA ASP A 163 -5.35 18.80 1.11
C ASP A 163 -4.56 17.59 1.64
N PRO A 164 -3.26 17.48 1.37
CA PRO A 164 -2.43 16.39 1.89
C PRO A 164 -2.28 16.39 3.42
N ASN A 165 -2.68 17.46 4.11
CA ASN A 165 -2.73 17.52 5.58
C ASN A 165 -3.98 16.90 6.17
N ASP A 166 -5.08 16.89 5.41
CA ASP A 166 -6.33 16.32 5.87
C ASP A 166 -6.23 14.80 5.75
N ARG A 167 -6.62 14.11 6.83
CA ARG A 167 -6.59 12.65 6.91
C ARG A 167 -7.98 12.16 7.24
N ILE A 168 -8.40 11.12 6.54
CA ILE A 168 -9.65 10.42 6.89
C ILE A 168 -9.33 9.33 7.90
N ILE A 169 -8.21 8.61 7.69
CA ILE A 169 -7.72 7.61 8.64
C ILE A 169 -6.81 8.30 9.66
N SER A 170 -7.32 8.45 10.88
CA SER A 170 -6.59 9.02 12.02
C SER A 170 -6.01 7.94 12.94
N ASN A 171 -6.52 6.71 12.86
CA ASN A 171 -6.14 5.61 13.73
C ASN A 171 -5.90 4.34 12.91
N VAL A 172 -4.84 3.59 13.22
CA VAL A 172 -4.57 2.28 12.63
C VAL A 172 -4.45 1.26 13.75
N VAL A 173 -5.14 0.14 13.62
CA VAL A 173 -5.08 -0.99 14.55
C VAL A 173 -4.65 -2.26 13.82
N LEU A 174 -3.75 -3.02 14.43
CA LEU A 174 -3.28 -4.32 13.94
C LEU A 174 -4.20 -5.42 14.49
N MET A 175 -5.45 -5.42 14.05
CA MET A 175 -6.50 -6.35 14.53
C MET A 175 -7.19 -7.11 13.39
N GLY A 176 -6.56 -7.14 12.21
CA GLY A 176 -7.05 -7.88 11.05
C GLY A 176 -6.72 -9.36 11.14
N MET A 177 -6.29 -9.94 10.02
CA MET A 177 -5.78 -11.31 9.96
C MET A 177 -4.31 -11.36 10.41
N GLY A 178 -4.02 -12.24 11.37
CA GLY A 178 -2.70 -12.45 11.98
C GLY A 178 -2.78 -12.62 13.49
#